data_AF-A0A534S6W9-F1
#
_entry.id   AF-A0A534S6W9-F1
#
_cell.length_a   1.000
_cell.length_b   1.000
_cell.length_c   1.000
_cell.angle_alpha   90.00
_cell.angle_beta   90.00
_cell.angle_gamma   90.00
#
_symmetry.space_group_name_H-M   'P 1'
#
loop_
_entity.id
_entity.type
_entity.pdbx_description
1 polymer ?
#
loop_
_entity_poly.entity_id
_entity_poly.type
_entity_poly.pdbx_seq_one_letter_code
_entity_poly.pdbx_strand_id
1 'polypeptide(L)'
;MFTIIGLVIVFAAVLGGFGMGGGPFHVLIQPAELVVIGGAAVGTLFASAPGKMRGRLFATFGKAFGNSSPSREDYLDLLKLQYEVFSFMRKNGAVALDEHVTDVEKSSIFGKYPSFLKRHHAV
;
A
#
# COMPACT_ATOMS: atom_id res chain seq x y z
N MET A 1 6.66 -3.42 4.74
CA MET A 1 7.99 -3.78 5.31
C MET A 1 8.45 -5.21 4.97
N PHE A 2 7.61 -6.25 5.06
CA PHE A 2 8.04 -7.63 4.74
C PHE A 2 8.43 -7.88 3.26
N THR A 3 7.90 -7.09 2.32
CA THR A 3 8.18 -7.27 0.89
C THR A 3 9.66 -7.15 0.53
N ILE A 4 10.37 -6.16 1.10
CA ILE A 4 11.80 -5.94 0.82
C ILE A 4 12.63 -7.10 1.41
N ILE A 5 12.31 -7.51 2.64
CA ILE A 5 12.99 -8.63 3.30
C ILE A 5 12.78 -9.92 2.50
N GLY A 6 11.54 -10.19 2.07
CA GLY A 6 11.23 -11.33 1.21
C GLY A 6 12.00 -11.30 -0.11
N LEU A 7 12.09 -10.13 -0.75
CA LEU A 7 12.86 -9.95 -1.98
C LEU A 7 14.34 -10.28 -1.77
N VAL A 8 14.93 -9.81 -0.67
CA VAL A 8 16.33 -10.10 -0.31
C VAL A 8 16.53 -11.59 -0.09
N ILE A 9 15.62 -12.27 0.62
CA ILE A 9 15.69 -13.72 0.84
C ILE A 9 15.64 -14.48 -0.49
N VAL A 10 14.74 -14.09 -1.41
CA VAL A 10 14.63 -14.71 -2.73
C VAL A 10 15.94 -14.55 -3.52
N PHE A 11 16.48 -13.34 -3.61
CA PHE A 11 17.74 -13.11 -4.32
C PHE A 11 18.91 -13.84 -3.67
N ALA A 12 18.99 -13.86 -2.33
CA ALA A 12 20.03 -14.58 -1.61
C ALA A 12 19.95 -16.10 -1.82
N ALA A 13 18.75 -16.67 -1.83
CA ALA A 13 18.56 -18.10 -2.07
C ALA A 13 18.91 -18.49 -3.52
N VAL A 14 18.47 -17.69 -4.51
CA VAL A 14 18.73 -17.96 -5.93
C VAL A 14 20.22 -17.81 -6.26
N LEU A 15 20.83 -16.68 -5.87
CA LEU A 15 22.26 -16.43 -6.13
C LEU A 15 23.16 -17.32 -5.28
N GLY A 16 22.79 -17.56 -4.02
CA GLY A 16 23.52 -18.43 -3.11
C GLY A 16 23.50 -19.88 -3.58
N GLY A 17 22.33 -20.42 -3.92
CA GLY A 17 22.20 -21.79 -4.45
C GLY A 17 22.93 -21.98 -5.77
N PHE A 18 22.85 -21.01 -6.69
CA PHE A 18 23.56 -21.07 -7.98
C PHE A 18 25.10 -20.99 -7.79
N GLY A 19 25.56 -20.14 -6.86
CA GLY A 19 26.96 -20.03 -6.51
C GLY A 19 27.52 -21.28 -5.82
N MET A 20 26.74 -21.94 -4.95
CA MET A 20 27.12 -23.22 -4.33
C MET A 20 27.30 -24.34 -5.35
N GLY A 21 26.55 -24.30 -6.45
CA GLY A 21 26.70 -25.24 -7.57
C GLY A 21 27.92 -24.97 -8.47
N GLY A 22 28.73 -23.94 -8.19
CA GLY A 22 29.85 -23.54 -9.04
C GLY A 22 29.43 -22.91 -10.38
N GLY A 23 28.16 -22.50 -10.49
CA GLY A 23 27.60 -21.93 -11.71
C GLY A 23 28.17 -20.52 -11.97
N PRO A 24 28.64 -20.21 -13.19
CA PRO A 24 29.13 -18.89 -13.49
C PRO A 24 27.96 -17.90 -13.68
N PHE A 25 27.92 -16.86 -12.86
CA PHE A 25 26.76 -15.93 -12.77
C PHE A 25 26.37 -15.23 -14.08
N HIS A 26 27.28 -15.15 -15.06
CA HIS A 26 26.98 -14.54 -16.37
C HIS A 26 25.94 -15.34 -17.18
N VAL A 27 25.80 -16.64 -16.91
CA VAL A 27 24.84 -17.51 -17.61
C VAL A 27 23.39 -17.21 -17.18
N LEU A 28 23.19 -16.68 -15.97
CA LEU A 28 21.87 -16.31 -15.46
C LEU A 28 21.20 -15.18 -16.25
N ILE A 29 21.98 -14.36 -16.97
CA ILE A 29 21.45 -13.25 -17.77
C ILE A 29 21.36 -13.69 -19.22
N GLN A 30 20.31 -14.47 -19.51
CA GLN A 30 19.96 -14.84 -20.87
C GLN A 30 18.71 -14.06 -21.33
N PRO A 31 18.84 -13.13 -22.31
CA PRO A 31 17.71 -12.34 -22.78
C PRO A 31 16.54 -13.19 -23.29
N ALA A 32 16.82 -14.34 -23.90
CA ALA A 32 15.79 -15.25 -24.39
C ALA A 32 14.96 -15.84 -23.24
N GLU A 33 15.59 -16.27 -22.14
CA GLU A 33 14.88 -16.81 -20.99
C GLU A 33 14.05 -15.73 -20.26
N LEU A 34 14.56 -14.50 -20.20
CA LEU A 34 13.79 -13.37 -19.67
C LEU A 34 12.50 -13.12 -20.46
N VAL A 35 12.54 -13.25 -21.79
CA VAL A 35 11.34 -13.13 -22.64
C VAL A 35 10.39 -14.30 -22.44
N VAL A 36 10.91 -15.53 -22.37
CA VAL A 36 10.07 -16.73 -22.17
C VAL A 36 9.41 -16.73 -20.80
N ILE A 37 10.19 -16.62 -19.72
CA ILE A 37 9.70 -16.69 -18.34
C ILE A 37 8.93 -15.42 -17.99
N GLY A 38 9.48 -14.24 -18.32
CA GLY A 38 8.83 -12.96 -18.08
C GLY A 38 7.55 -12.80 -18.89
N GLY A 39 7.57 -13.17 -20.17
CA GLY A 39 6.39 -13.16 -21.04
C GLY A 39 5.31 -14.13 -20.57
N ALA A 40 5.67 -15.35 -20.16
CA ALA A 40 4.74 -16.31 -19.58
C ALA A 40 4.14 -15.82 -18.25
N ALA A 41 4.94 -15.24 -17.37
CA ALA A 41 4.48 -14.69 -16.09
C ALA A 41 3.49 -13.53 -16.30
N VAL A 42 3.84 -12.56 -17.16
CA VAL A 42 2.96 -11.42 -17.47
C VAL A 42 1.70 -11.91 -18.20
N GLY A 43 1.84 -12.78 -19.20
CA GLY A 43 0.71 -13.34 -19.93
C GLY A 43 -0.28 -14.09 -19.04
N THR A 44 0.24 -14.90 -18.10
CA THR A 44 -0.59 -15.62 -17.11
C THR A 44 -1.26 -14.65 -16.13
N LEU A 45 -0.56 -13.59 -15.70
CA LEU A 45 -1.15 -12.54 -14.86
C LEU A 45 -2.30 -11.83 -15.58
N PHE A 46 -2.15 -11.55 -16.88
CA PHE A 46 -3.21 -10.97 -17.70
C PHE A 46 -4.37 -11.93 -17.94
N ALA A 47 -4.09 -13.21 -18.17
CA ALA A 47 -5.10 -14.23 -18.39
C ALA A 47 -5.91 -14.54 -17.12
N SER A 48 -5.29 -14.47 -15.94
CA SER A 48 -5.93 -14.77 -14.65
C SER A 48 -6.79 -13.62 -14.09
N ALA A 49 -6.64 -12.39 -14.61
CA ALA A 49 -7.30 -11.21 -14.06
C ALA A 49 -8.45 -10.69 -14.96
N PRO A 50 -9.74 -10.90 -14.59
CA PRO A 50 -10.86 -10.43 -15.40
C PRO A 50 -11.14 -8.91 -15.26
N GLY A 51 -11.52 -8.27 -16.37
CA GLY A 51 -12.17 -6.96 -16.38
C GLY A 51 -11.39 -5.82 -15.70
N LYS A 52 -12.02 -5.17 -14.71
CA LYS A 52 -11.49 -4.02 -13.93
C LYS A 52 -10.30 -4.40 -13.03
N MET A 53 -10.06 -5.70 -12.80
CA MET A 53 -8.96 -6.17 -11.97
C MET A 53 -7.59 -5.90 -12.61
N ARG A 54 -7.51 -5.91 -13.95
CA ARG A 54 -6.26 -5.59 -14.69
C ARG A 54 -5.71 -4.21 -14.32
N GLY A 55 -6.56 -3.18 -14.32
CA GLY A 55 -6.15 -1.82 -13.94
C GLY A 55 -5.74 -1.70 -12.46
N ARG A 56 -6.39 -2.47 -11.57
CA ARG A 56 -6.01 -2.51 -10.14
C ARG A 56 -4.68 -3.21 -9.91
N LEU A 57 -4.34 -4.25 -10.66
CA LEU A 57 -3.06 -4.95 -10.55
C LEU A 57 -1.89 -4.00 -10.83
N PHE A 58 -1.94 -3.23 -11.92
CA PHE A 58 -0.91 -2.24 -12.23
C PHE A 58 -0.79 -1.13 -11.17
N ALA A 59 -1.93 -0.63 -10.67
CA ALA A 59 -1.93 0.35 -9.58
C ALA A 59 -1.37 -0.23 -8.27
N THR A 60 -1.53 -1.54 -8.05
CA THR A 60 -1.06 -2.22 -6.84
C THR A 60 0.43 -2.51 -6.89
N PHE A 61 1.02 -2.76 -8.07
CA PHE A 61 2.47 -2.91 -8.23
C PHE A 61 3.24 -1.70 -7.68
N GLY A 62 2.80 -0.48 -7.98
CA GLY A 62 3.41 0.74 -7.42
C GLY A 62 3.17 0.89 -5.90
N LYS A 63 1.97 0.51 -5.43
CA LYS A 63 1.64 0.54 -4.00
C LYS A 63 2.35 -0.53 -3.18
N ALA A 64 2.74 -1.65 -3.78
CA ALA A 64 3.44 -2.75 -3.10
C ALA A 64 4.84 -2.36 -2.60
N PHE A 65 5.48 -1.39 -3.28
CA PHE A 65 6.74 -0.78 -2.83
C PHE A 65 6.53 0.43 -1.93
N GLY A 66 5.33 1.01 -1.92
CA GLY A 66 4.95 2.10 -1.01
C GLY A 66 4.64 1.60 0.39
N ASN A 67 5.11 2.31 1.42
CA ASN A 67 4.78 2.01 2.82
C ASN A 67 3.37 2.52 3.17
N SER A 68 2.33 1.95 2.54
CA SER A 68 0.95 2.41 2.67
C SER A 68 0.14 1.71 3.76
N SER A 69 0.77 0.85 4.57
CA SER A 69 0.07 0.25 5.71
C SER A 69 -0.10 1.28 6.83
N PRO A 70 -1.32 1.42 7.39
CA PRO A 70 -1.53 2.24 8.57
C PRO A 70 -0.61 1.81 9.71
N SER A 71 0.10 2.79 10.29
CA SER A 71 0.88 2.58 11.50
C SER A 71 -0.06 2.47 12.71
N ARG A 72 0.46 1.94 13.83
CA ARG A 72 -0.28 1.92 15.10
C ARG A 72 -0.68 3.33 15.54
N GLU A 73 0.17 4.32 15.26
CA GLU A 73 -0.09 5.73 15.58
C GLU A 73 -1.25 6.27 14.75
N ASP A 74 -1.33 5.92 13.46
CA ASP A 74 -2.46 6.31 12.60
C ASP A 74 -3.79 5.77 13.14
N TYR A 75 -3.81 4.54 13.65
CA TYR A 75 -5.01 3.96 14.26
C TYR A 75 -5.40 4.65 15.56
N LEU A 76 -4.41 5.02 16.39
CA LEU A 76 -4.67 5.76 17.63
C LEU A 76 -5.19 7.17 17.34
N ASP A 77 -4.64 7.85 16.36
CA ASP A 77 -5.10 9.17 15.93
C ASP A 77 -6.52 9.10 15.36
N LEU A 78 -6.83 8.06 14.58
CA LEU A 78 -8.20 7.82 14.12
C LEU A 78 -9.18 7.61 15.29
N LEU A 79 -8.78 6.87 16.32
CA LEU A 79 -9.63 6.61 17.49
C LEU A 79 -9.87 7.88 18.31
N LYS A 80 -8.83 8.71 18.48
CA LYS A 80 -8.94 10.02 19.14
C LYS A 80 -9.85 10.97 18.36
N LEU A 81 -9.72 11.01 17.03
CA LEU A 81 -10.60 11.79 16.15
C LEU A 81 -12.06 11.37 16.34
N GLN A 82 -12.35 10.07 16.28
CA GLN A 82 -13.71 9.55 16.50
C GLN A 82 -14.25 9.94 17.88
N TYR A 83 -13.42 9.84 18.92
CA TYR A 83 -13.81 10.28 20.26
C TYR A 83 -14.12 11.77 20.33
N GLU A 84 -13.28 12.63 19.74
CA GLU A 84 -13.53 14.08 19.69
C GLU A 84 -14.83 14.40 18.95
N VAL A 85 -15.08 13.75 17.80
CA VAL A 85 -16.31 13.92 17.02
C VAL A 85 -17.54 13.51 17.83
N PHE A 86 -17.53 12.33 18.46
CA PHE A 86 -18.67 11.87 19.26
C PHE A 86 -18.88 12.70 20.54
N SER A 87 -17.79 13.14 21.18
CA SER A 87 -17.84 14.00 22.37
C SER A 87 -18.38 15.39 22.02
N PHE A 88 -17.97 15.94 20.88
CA PHE A 88 -18.46 17.21 20.36
C PHE A 88 -19.95 17.12 19.99
N MET A 89 -20.35 16.07 19.26
CA MET A 89 -21.74 15.83 18.88
C MET A 89 -22.64 15.65 20.11
N ARG A 90 -22.16 14.99 21.17
CA ARG A 90 -22.91 14.84 22.43
C ARG A 90 -23.11 16.16 23.18
N LYS A 91 -22.15 17.09 23.09
CA LYS A 91 -22.21 18.38 23.80
C LYS A 91 -22.96 19.47 23.02
N ASN A 92 -22.73 19.54 21.72
CA ASN A 92 -23.19 20.65 20.87
C ASN A 92 -24.30 20.24 19.88
N GLY A 93 -24.65 18.94 19.83
CA GLY A 93 -25.65 18.39 18.92
C GLY A 93 -25.08 18.07 17.52
N ALA A 94 -25.83 17.30 16.74
CA ALA A 94 -25.43 16.88 15.39
C ALA A 94 -25.35 18.04 14.39
N VAL A 95 -26.14 19.10 14.58
CA VAL A 95 -26.19 20.27 13.68
C VAL A 95 -24.88 21.06 13.72
N ALA A 96 -24.25 21.20 14.89
CA ALA A 96 -22.96 21.88 15.02
C ALA A 96 -21.82 21.10 14.33
N LEU A 97 -21.99 19.79 14.10
CA LEU A 97 -20.99 18.97 13.43
C LEU A 97 -21.01 19.16 11.90
N ASP A 98 -22.14 19.57 11.33
CA ASP A 98 -22.31 19.74 9.88
C ASP A 98 -21.34 20.79 9.30
N GLU A 99 -21.09 21.86 10.05
CA GLU A 99 -20.10 22.89 9.71
C GLU A 99 -18.67 22.33 9.66
N HIS A 100 -18.36 21.38 10.56
CA HIS A 100 -17.06 20.72 10.62
C HIS A 100 -16.85 19.65 9.55
N VAL A 101 -17.93 19.03 9.06
CA VAL A 101 -17.89 18.00 8.01
C VAL A 101 -17.87 18.63 6.61
N THR A 102 -18.52 19.77 6.44
CA THR A 102 -18.59 20.48 5.15
C THR A 102 -17.25 21.11 4.76
N ASP A 103 -16.49 21.61 5.74
CA ASP A 103 -15.15 22.19 5.53
C ASP A 103 -14.10 21.51 6.45
N VAL A 104 -13.74 20.28 6.08
CA VAL A 104 -12.83 19.42 6.86
C VAL A 104 -11.43 20.06 7.02
N GLU A 105 -10.99 20.83 6.03
CA GLU A 105 -9.68 21.51 6.05
C GLU A 105 -9.64 22.70 7.01
N LYS A 106 -10.76 23.41 7.19
CA LYS A 106 -10.87 24.51 8.17
C LYS A 106 -11.38 24.09 9.54
N SER A 107 -11.78 22.83 9.70
CA SER A 107 -12.33 22.34 10.96
C SER A 107 -11.28 22.29 12.06
N SER A 108 -11.59 22.89 13.21
CA SER A 108 -10.78 22.82 14.43
C SER A 108 -10.67 21.40 15.02
N ILE A 109 -11.52 20.47 14.60
CA ILE A 109 -11.50 19.07 15.03
C ILE A 109 -10.63 18.24 14.09
N PHE A 110 -10.91 18.27 12.78
CA PHE A 110 -10.19 17.46 11.79
C PHE A 110 -8.78 18.00 11.49
N GLY A 111 -8.56 19.33 11.60
CA GLY A 111 -7.24 19.95 11.42
C GLY A 111 -6.16 19.51 12.41
N LYS A 112 -6.56 18.95 13.57
CA LYS A 112 -5.62 18.37 14.55
C LYS A 112 -5.05 17.02 14.13
N TYR A 113 -5.63 16.37 13.12
CA TYR A 113 -5.31 15.01 12.70
C TYR A 113 -4.81 14.99 11.25
N PRO A 114 -3.60 15.52 10.96
CA PRO A 114 -3.05 15.55 9.61
C PRO A 114 -2.76 14.15 9.04
N SER A 115 -2.63 13.12 9.90
CA SER A 115 -2.54 11.71 9.52
C SER A 115 -3.82 11.21 8.83
N PHE A 116 -4.98 11.74 9.22
CA PHE A 116 -6.29 11.47 8.61
C PHE A 116 -6.45 12.25 7.29
N LEU A 117 -6.15 13.55 7.29
CA LEU A 117 -6.30 14.43 6.11
C LEU A 117 -5.42 14.02 4.92
N LYS A 118 -4.22 13.48 5.17
CA LYS A 118 -3.32 12.99 4.11
C LYS A 118 -3.86 11.76 3.38
N ARG A 119 -4.88 11.08 3.91
CA ARG A 119 -5.48 9.89 3.29
C ARG A 119 -6.77 10.27 2.59
N HIS A 120 -6.66 10.59 1.31
CA HIS A 120 -7.78 10.97 0.43
C HIS A 120 -8.90 9.91 0.29
N HIS A 121 -8.67 8.66 0.73
CA HIS A 121 -9.69 7.61 0.81
C HIS A 121 -10.41 7.55 2.17
N ALA A 122 -9.92 8.27 3.18
CA ALA A 122 -10.44 8.29 4.54
C ALA A 122 -11.20 9.58 4.88
N VAL A 123 -10.93 10.67 4.14
CA VAL A 123 -11.68 11.94 4.17
C VAL A 123 -12.95 11.82 3.33
#